data_AF-A0A1D6G6Z0-F1
#
_entry.id   AF-A0A1D6G6Z0-F1
#
_cell.length_a   1.000
_cell.length_b   1.000
_cell.length_c   1.000
_cell.angle_alpha   90.00
_cell.angle_beta   90.00
_cell.angle_gamma   90.00
#
_symmetry.space_group_name_H-M   'P 1'
#
loop_
_entity.id
_entity.type
_entity.pdbx_description
1 polymer ?
#
loop_
_entity_poly.entity_id
_entity_poly.type
_entity_poly.pdbx_seq_one_letter_code
_entity_poly.pdbx_strand_id
1 'polypeptide(L)'
;MGVMSRRVLPACSSLCYFCPSLRARSRQPVKRYKKIIADIYQLQPDGEPNDRRIGKLCDYVSRNPTRIPKITEYLEQRFYKDLRHENFTLAKVVPCIYRKILCSCKELRPLLATSSLSTIRTLLDMKAHDDLQVLGCLMLVDFLNGQVDSTHMFNLEGLIPKLCKIGHELREDDEGLRLRSAALQALASMVQYMGDHSHISMELDEVVSVIISCYEANQTLSIKEVVRFQDDDDLVINGNLAVLPVSGQNSAKVASDTM
;
A
#
# COMPACT_ATOMS: atom_id res chain seq x y z
N MET A 1 9.50 57.25 10.48
CA MET A 1 9.73 56.44 11.70
C MET A 1 8.56 56.65 12.65
N GLY A 2 7.66 55.67 12.78
CA GLY A 2 6.55 55.73 13.74
C GLY A 2 6.79 54.72 14.86
N VAL A 3 7.19 55.19 16.04
CA VAL A 3 7.36 54.33 17.21
C VAL A 3 5.99 54.16 17.86
N MET A 4 5.33 53.03 17.61
CA MET A 4 4.11 52.70 18.35
C MET A 4 4.48 52.08 19.71
N SER A 5 4.05 52.75 20.77
CA SER A 5 4.27 52.35 22.17
C SER A 5 3.65 50.98 22.46
N ARG A 6 4.44 50.05 23.01
CA ARG A 6 4.06 48.65 23.33
C ARG A 6 2.98 48.50 24.41
N ARG A 7 2.39 49.59 24.90
CA ARG A 7 1.40 49.58 26.00
C ARG A 7 -0.07 49.57 25.55
N VAL A 8 -0.37 49.65 24.24
CA VAL A 8 -1.77 49.72 23.74
C VAL A 8 -2.25 48.42 23.05
N LEU A 9 -1.37 47.42 22.91
CA LEU A 9 -1.72 46.13 22.30
C LEU A 9 -2.74 45.23 23.04
N PRO A 10 -3.04 45.35 24.36
CA PRO A 10 -3.97 44.42 24.99
C PRO A 10 -5.45 44.69 24.67
N ALA A 11 -5.81 45.87 24.18
CA ALA A 11 -7.22 46.27 24.01
C ALA A 11 -7.77 46.07 22.58
N CYS A 12 -6.90 45.84 21.58
CA CYS A 12 -7.32 45.72 20.18
C CYS A 12 -7.60 44.27 19.72
N SER A 13 -7.36 43.26 20.57
CA SER A 13 -7.60 41.85 20.19
C SER A 13 -9.08 41.44 20.26
N SER A 14 -9.94 42.20 20.94
CA SER A 14 -11.37 41.87 21.09
C SER A 14 -12.32 42.60 20.14
N LEU A 15 -11.91 43.68 19.48
CA LEU A 15 -12.85 44.62 18.84
C LEU A 15 -12.64 44.88 17.33
N CYS A 16 -11.65 44.30 16.66
CA CYS A 16 -11.42 44.58 15.24
C CYS A 16 -11.95 43.47 14.32
N TYR A 17 -13.23 43.55 13.94
CA TYR A 17 -13.85 42.72 12.89
C TYR A 17 -13.50 43.22 11.47
N PHE A 18 -13.12 44.50 11.33
CA PHE A 18 -12.93 45.18 10.04
C PHE A 18 -11.50 45.14 9.46
N CYS A 19 -10.50 44.61 10.18
CA CYS A 19 -9.13 44.49 9.67
C CYS A 19 -8.58 43.06 9.82
N PRO A 20 -8.92 42.13 8.89
CA PRO A 20 -8.43 40.75 8.93
C PRO A 20 -6.90 40.62 8.92
N SER A 21 -6.20 41.61 8.34
CA SER A 21 -4.75 41.69 8.19
C SER A 21 -3.99 42.08 9.47
N LEU A 22 -4.68 42.65 10.47
CA LEU A 22 -4.09 43.06 11.76
C LEU A 22 -4.38 42.07 12.89
N ARG A 23 -5.10 40.99 12.61
CA ARG A 23 -5.20 39.86 13.53
C ARG A 23 -3.80 39.32 13.71
N ALA A 24 -3.33 39.19 14.95
CA ALA A 24 -2.12 38.46 15.24
C ALA A 24 -2.32 37.00 14.79
N ARG A 25 -1.92 36.69 13.55
CA ARG A 25 -1.88 35.33 12.96
C ARG A 25 -0.89 34.41 13.70
N SER A 26 -0.28 34.94 14.77
CA SER A 26 0.91 34.46 15.46
C SER A 26 0.69 33.24 16.37
N ARG A 27 -0.53 32.90 16.84
CA ARG A 27 -0.67 31.82 17.86
C ARG A 27 -1.97 31.02 17.78
N GLN A 28 -2.12 30.17 16.76
CA GLN A 28 -2.68 28.85 17.02
C GLN A 28 -1.51 27.87 17.02
N PRO A 29 -1.12 27.30 18.18
CA PRO A 29 -0.10 26.25 18.18
C PRO A 29 -0.62 25.09 17.32
N VAL A 30 -0.01 24.90 16.15
CA VAL A 30 -0.19 23.66 15.38
C VAL A 30 0.35 22.56 16.29
N LYS A 31 -0.56 21.74 16.83
CA LYS A 31 -0.20 20.63 17.73
C LYS A 31 0.90 19.82 17.05
N ARG A 32 1.97 19.47 17.77
CA ARG A 32 3.21 18.88 17.23
C ARG A 32 2.97 17.76 16.20
N TYR A 33 2.00 16.87 16.46
CA TYR A 33 1.61 15.81 15.54
C TYR A 33 1.12 16.30 14.18
N LYS A 34 0.37 17.42 14.12
CA LYS A 34 -0.12 17.98 12.85
C LYS A 34 1.02 18.48 11.97
N LYS A 35 2.10 18.98 12.59
CA LYS A 35 3.31 19.37 11.86
C LYS A 35 4.02 18.13 11.28
N ILE A 36 4.22 17.09 12.12
CA ILE A 36 4.83 15.83 11.66
C ILE A 36 4.02 15.23 10.51
N ILE A 37 2.69 15.19 10.64
CA ILE A 37 1.80 14.70 9.57
C ILE A 37 1.92 15.56 8.32
N ALA A 38 1.90 16.89 8.44
CA ALA A 38 2.09 17.77 7.28
C ALA A 38 3.42 17.52 6.55
N ASP A 39 4.49 17.20 7.30
CA ASP A 39 5.77 16.82 6.72
C ASP A 39 5.69 15.45 6.02
N ILE A 40 4.92 14.48 6.49
CA ILE A 40 4.72 13.19 5.79
C ILE A 40 4.03 13.40 4.43
N TYR A 41 3.09 14.34 4.36
CA TYR A 41 2.35 14.67 3.12
C TYR A 41 3.19 15.42 2.07
N GLN A 42 4.40 15.87 2.40
CA GLN A 42 5.36 16.35 1.42
C GLN A 42 6.03 15.14 0.77
N LEU A 43 5.32 14.51 -0.16
CA LEU A 43 5.73 13.28 -0.84
C LEU A 43 7.07 13.45 -1.56
N GLN A 44 7.77 12.32 -1.72
CA GLN A 44 8.96 12.23 -2.55
C GLN A 44 8.59 12.18 -4.06
N PRO A 45 9.57 12.31 -4.97
CA PRO A 45 9.30 12.29 -6.42
C PRO A 45 8.64 11.00 -6.92
N ASP A 46 8.83 9.90 -6.19
CA ASP A 46 8.19 8.59 -6.42
C ASP A 46 6.70 8.55 -6.02
N GLY A 47 6.20 9.60 -5.34
CA GLY A 47 4.83 9.66 -4.83
C GLY A 47 4.60 8.83 -3.57
N GLU A 48 5.61 8.17 -3.03
CA GLU A 48 5.47 7.27 -1.88
C GLU A 48 5.65 8.00 -0.53
N PRO A 49 4.87 7.65 0.50
CA PRO A 49 5.02 8.25 1.83
C PRO A 49 6.40 7.95 2.43
N ASN A 50 7.09 8.98 2.90
CA ASN A 50 8.44 8.83 3.44
C ASN A 50 8.46 8.06 4.77
N ASP A 51 8.96 6.82 4.75
CA ASP A 51 8.98 5.91 5.91
C ASP A 51 9.71 6.51 7.13
N ARG A 52 10.80 7.26 6.93
CA ARG A 52 11.52 7.92 8.02
C ARG A 52 10.67 9.00 8.70
N ARG A 53 9.83 9.71 7.96
CA ARG A 53 8.91 10.71 8.53
C ARG A 53 7.76 10.04 9.27
N ILE A 54 7.26 8.92 8.76
CA ILE A 54 6.25 8.10 9.46
C ILE A 54 6.84 7.55 10.77
N GLY A 55 8.08 7.08 10.78
CA GLY A 55 8.77 6.62 11.99
C GLY A 55 8.82 7.70 13.09
N LYS A 56 9.07 8.97 12.73
CA LYS A 56 9.03 10.09 13.69
C LYS A 56 7.64 10.29 14.31
N LEU A 57 6.57 10.01 13.56
CA LEU A 57 5.22 10.04 14.09
C LEU A 57 5.01 8.88 15.05
N CYS A 58 5.44 7.67 14.71
CA CYS A 58 5.40 6.52 15.62
C CYS A 58 6.10 6.84 16.95
N ASP A 59 7.35 7.33 16.92
CA ASP A 59 8.10 7.73 18.12
C ASP A 59 7.36 8.76 18.99
N TYR A 60 6.69 9.71 18.34
CA TYR A 60 5.88 10.70 19.03
C TYR A 60 4.65 10.08 19.68
N VAL A 61 3.95 9.20 18.96
CA VAL A 61 2.73 8.54 19.41
C VAL A 61 3.02 7.61 20.59
N SER A 62 4.10 6.81 20.55
CA SER A 62 4.51 5.93 21.65
C SER A 62 4.77 6.71 22.95
N ARG A 63 5.30 7.93 22.84
CA ARG A 63 5.55 8.82 24.00
C ARG A 63 4.31 9.60 24.45
N ASN A 64 3.24 9.60 23.65
CA ASN A 64 2.03 10.40 23.91
C ASN A 64 0.72 9.61 23.62
N PRO A 65 0.46 8.46 24.29
CA PRO A 65 -0.70 7.62 23.99
C PRO A 65 -2.05 8.35 24.07
N THR A 66 -2.21 9.28 25.02
CA THR A 66 -3.44 10.07 25.20
C THR A 66 -3.78 10.98 24.02
N ARG A 67 -2.86 11.16 23.06
CA ARG A 67 -3.09 11.93 21.84
C ARG A 67 -3.65 11.11 20.71
N ILE A 68 -3.62 9.78 20.78
CA ILE A 68 -4.02 8.88 19.69
C ILE A 68 -5.42 9.14 19.19
N PRO A 69 -6.47 9.26 20.04
CA PRO A 69 -7.82 9.50 19.53
C PRO A 69 -7.91 10.78 18.68
N LYS A 70 -7.15 11.82 19.02
CA LYS A 70 -7.10 13.09 18.26
C LYS A 70 -6.21 13.02 17.02
N ILE A 71 -5.31 12.04 16.95
CA ILE A 71 -4.44 11.79 15.79
C ILE A 71 -5.20 10.95 14.78
N THR A 72 -5.86 9.86 15.21
CA THR A 72 -6.68 9.00 14.36
C THR A 72 -7.84 9.79 13.75
N GLU A 73 -8.59 10.56 14.54
CA GLU A 73 -9.65 11.44 14.03
C GLU A 73 -9.13 12.41 12.94
N TYR A 74 -7.93 12.97 13.13
CA TYR A 74 -7.33 13.88 12.16
C TYR A 74 -6.86 13.16 10.88
N LEU A 75 -6.34 11.94 11.01
CA LEU A 75 -5.91 11.10 9.90
C LEU A 75 -7.11 10.61 9.08
N GLU A 76 -8.18 10.14 9.73
CA GLU A 76 -9.43 9.76 9.07
C GLU A 76 -10.04 10.90 8.27
N GLN A 77 -10.13 12.09 8.87
CA GLN A 77 -10.65 13.28 8.18
C GLN A 77 -9.85 13.59 6.92
N ARG A 78 -8.51 13.43 6.95
CA ARG A 78 -7.67 13.60 5.77
C ARG A 78 -7.87 12.49 4.76
N PHE A 79 -7.85 11.23 5.18
CA PHE A 79 -8.03 10.07 4.30
C PHE A 79 -9.31 10.18 3.47
N TYR A 80 -10.45 10.38 4.12
CA TYR A 80 -11.73 10.53 3.43
C TYR A 80 -11.84 11.84 2.64
N LYS A 81 -11.11 12.89 3.03
CA LYS A 81 -10.98 14.09 2.19
C LYS A 81 -10.25 13.75 0.90
N ASP A 82 -9.10 13.11 0.95
CA ASP A 82 -8.28 12.84 -0.23
C ASP A 82 -8.94 11.85 -1.17
N LEU A 83 -9.66 10.84 -0.65
CA LEU A 83 -10.50 9.95 -1.46
C LEU A 83 -11.62 10.71 -2.21
N ARG A 84 -12.33 11.63 -1.53
CA ARG A 84 -13.39 12.43 -2.18
C ARG A 84 -12.89 13.38 -3.27
N HIS A 85 -11.61 13.75 -3.22
CA HIS A 85 -10.98 14.57 -4.25
C HIS A 85 -10.20 13.74 -5.25
N GLU A 86 -10.33 12.40 -5.22
CA GLU A 86 -9.64 11.47 -6.13
C GLU A 86 -8.11 11.59 -6.10
N ASN A 87 -7.56 12.10 -5.00
CA ASN A 87 -6.11 12.22 -4.80
C ASN A 87 -5.56 10.90 -4.24
N PHE A 88 -5.59 9.83 -5.02
CA PHE A 88 -5.25 8.48 -4.56
C PHE A 88 -3.81 8.36 -4.07
N THR A 89 -2.87 9.11 -4.65
CA THR A 89 -1.47 9.19 -4.18
C THR A 89 -1.40 9.72 -2.73
N LEU A 90 -2.18 10.74 -2.39
CA LEU A 90 -2.25 11.27 -1.02
C LEU A 90 -3.08 10.35 -0.11
N ALA A 91 -4.10 9.69 -0.64
CA ALA A 91 -4.92 8.75 0.11
C ALA A 91 -4.10 7.57 0.66
N LYS A 92 -3.01 7.16 -0.01
CA LYS A 92 -2.06 6.14 0.47
C LYS A 92 -1.33 6.53 1.77
N VAL A 93 -1.21 7.83 2.08
CA VAL A 93 -0.42 8.30 3.23
C VAL A 93 -0.98 7.79 4.56
N VAL A 94 -2.29 7.86 4.77
CA VAL A 94 -2.91 7.47 6.04
C VAL A 94 -2.80 5.96 6.31
N PRO A 95 -3.12 5.07 5.36
CA PRO A 95 -2.89 3.64 5.53
C PRO A 95 -1.41 3.31 5.80
N CYS A 96 -0.45 3.93 5.09
CA CYS A 96 0.97 3.72 5.36
C CYS A 96 1.36 4.13 6.79
N ILE A 97 0.80 5.22 7.32
CA ILE A 97 0.97 5.62 8.72
C ILE A 97 0.42 4.54 9.66
N TYR A 98 -0.81 4.07 9.42
CA TYR A 98 -1.44 3.06 10.26
C TYR A 98 -0.68 1.74 10.27
N ARG A 99 -0.25 1.23 9.11
CA ARG A 99 0.60 0.04 9.01
C ARG A 99 1.84 0.14 9.90
N LYS A 100 2.57 1.25 9.81
CA LYS A 100 3.77 1.46 10.64
C LYS A 100 3.44 1.51 12.13
N ILE A 101 2.34 2.16 12.52
CA ILE A 101 1.92 2.24 13.94
C ILE A 101 1.51 0.86 14.46
N LEU A 102 0.73 0.08 13.70
CA LEU A 102 0.28 -1.27 14.08
C LEU A 102 1.47 -2.21 14.36
N CYS A 103 2.51 -2.11 13.53
CA CYS A 103 3.74 -2.88 13.70
C CYS A 103 4.63 -2.37 14.86
N SER A 104 4.72 -1.05 15.05
CA SER A 104 5.70 -0.45 15.98
C SER A 104 5.19 -0.24 17.40
N CYS A 105 3.86 -0.19 17.61
CA CYS A 105 3.26 0.29 18.86
C CYS A 105 2.19 -0.68 19.40
N LYS A 106 2.62 -1.78 20.03
CA LYS A 106 1.71 -2.86 20.49
C LYS A 106 0.61 -2.37 21.44
N GLU A 107 0.98 -1.57 22.45
CA GLU A 107 0.08 -1.01 23.47
C GLU A 107 -1.03 -0.11 22.90
N LEU A 108 -0.86 0.35 21.65
CA LEU A 108 -1.71 1.37 21.05
C LEU A 108 -2.74 0.78 20.09
N ARG A 109 -2.60 -0.49 19.72
CA ARG A 109 -3.47 -1.18 18.75
C ARG A 109 -4.97 -1.07 19.10
N PRO A 110 -5.41 -1.26 20.36
CA PRO A 110 -6.84 -1.15 20.68
C PRO A 110 -7.41 0.24 20.39
N LEU A 111 -6.62 1.29 20.60
CA LEU A 111 -7.02 2.69 20.35
C LEU A 111 -7.08 3.03 18.85
N LEU A 112 -6.40 2.26 18.00
CA LEU A 112 -6.41 2.43 16.55
C LEU A 112 -7.42 1.52 15.85
N ALA A 113 -7.99 0.53 16.54
CA ALA A 113 -8.68 -0.58 15.88
C ALA A 113 -9.86 -0.14 15.01
N THR A 114 -10.79 0.65 15.56
CA THR A 114 -11.96 1.15 14.82
C THR A 114 -11.56 1.92 13.56
N SER A 115 -10.56 2.79 13.69
CA SER A 115 -10.07 3.61 12.59
C SER A 115 -9.31 2.82 11.53
N SER A 116 -8.59 1.79 11.97
CA SER A 116 -7.85 0.90 11.09
C SER A 116 -8.82 0.03 10.28
N LEU A 117 -9.82 -0.56 10.93
CA LEU A 117 -10.84 -1.40 10.30
C LEU A 117 -11.70 -0.60 9.31
N SER A 118 -12.10 0.63 9.64
CA SER A 118 -12.84 1.49 8.71
C SER A 118 -12.01 1.84 7.47
N THR A 119 -10.71 2.13 7.66
CA THR A 119 -9.76 2.39 6.57
C THR A 119 -9.57 1.14 5.69
N ILE A 120 -9.29 -0.02 6.29
CA ILE A 120 -9.15 -1.30 5.58
C ILE A 120 -10.41 -1.59 4.74
N ARG A 121 -11.59 -1.51 5.36
CA ARG A 121 -12.87 -1.75 4.66
C ARG A 121 -13.03 -0.85 3.45
N THR A 122 -12.71 0.44 3.61
CA THR A 122 -12.79 1.43 2.53
C THR A 122 -11.82 1.09 1.40
N LEU A 123 -10.57 0.76 1.72
CA LEU A 123 -9.54 0.40 0.74
C LEU A 123 -9.91 -0.85 -0.06
N LEU A 124 -10.43 -1.89 0.59
CA LEU A 124 -10.85 -3.12 -0.08
C LEU A 124 -12.00 -2.90 -1.08
N ASP A 125 -12.80 -1.84 -0.89
CA ASP A 125 -13.89 -1.47 -1.79
C ASP A 125 -13.43 -0.65 -3.01
N MET A 126 -12.15 -0.27 -3.12
CA MET A 126 -11.60 0.55 -4.20
C MET A 126 -11.28 -0.26 -5.48
N LYS A 127 -12.30 -0.88 -6.10
CA LYS A 127 -12.15 -1.81 -7.26
C LYS A 127 -11.41 -1.29 -8.49
N ALA A 128 -11.30 0.03 -8.66
CA ALA A 128 -10.61 0.64 -9.80
C ALA A 128 -9.13 0.97 -9.49
N HIS A 129 -8.66 0.66 -8.28
CA HIS A 129 -7.34 1.04 -7.80
C HIS A 129 -6.69 -0.12 -7.04
N ASP A 130 -6.11 -1.05 -7.78
CA ASP A 130 -5.46 -2.26 -7.24
C ASP A 130 -4.42 -1.91 -6.16
N ASP A 131 -3.64 -0.84 -6.38
CA ASP A 131 -2.71 -0.28 -5.38
C ASP A 131 -3.34 -0.02 -4.01
N LEU A 132 -4.55 0.52 -3.98
CA LEU A 132 -5.26 0.81 -2.73
C LEU A 132 -5.82 -0.47 -2.11
N GLN A 133 -6.32 -1.40 -2.92
CA GLN A 133 -6.79 -2.70 -2.44
C GLN A 133 -5.64 -3.55 -1.88
N VAL A 134 -4.49 -3.60 -2.56
CA VAL A 134 -3.23 -4.21 -2.05
C VAL A 134 -2.87 -3.60 -0.71
N LEU A 135 -2.88 -2.28 -0.60
CA LEU A 135 -2.56 -1.59 0.65
C LEU A 135 -3.56 -1.93 1.78
N GLY A 136 -4.84 -2.10 1.44
CA GLY A 136 -5.89 -2.58 2.35
C GLY A 136 -5.65 -4.00 2.85
N CYS A 137 -5.33 -4.93 1.94
CA CYS A 137 -5.00 -6.31 2.27
C CYS A 137 -3.77 -6.40 3.19
N LEU A 138 -2.69 -5.70 2.84
CA LEU A 138 -1.46 -5.71 3.63
C LEU A 138 -1.65 -5.03 4.99
N MET A 139 -2.47 -3.98 5.07
CA MET A 139 -2.82 -3.35 6.34
C MET A 139 -3.66 -4.27 7.23
N LEU A 140 -4.54 -5.09 6.64
CA LEU A 140 -5.29 -6.10 7.37
C LEU A 140 -4.37 -7.18 7.97
N VAL A 141 -3.37 -7.63 7.21
CA VAL A 141 -2.34 -8.56 7.72
C VAL A 141 -1.62 -7.96 8.94
N ASP A 142 -1.16 -6.71 8.83
CA ASP A 142 -0.50 -6.00 9.94
C ASP A 142 -1.42 -5.84 11.17
N PHE A 143 -2.73 -5.65 10.94
CA PHE A 143 -3.73 -5.56 12.00
C PHE A 143 -3.94 -6.90 12.71
N LEU A 144 -4.11 -7.99 11.95
CA LEU A 144 -4.36 -9.35 12.44
C LEU A 144 -3.17 -9.89 13.24
N ASN A 145 -1.95 -9.71 12.74
CA ASN A 145 -0.71 -10.08 13.43
C ASN A 145 -0.55 -9.38 14.81
N GLY A 146 -1.35 -8.35 15.05
CA GLY A 146 -1.34 -7.58 16.28
C GLY A 146 -2.41 -7.94 17.31
N GLN A 147 -3.38 -8.79 16.96
CA GLN A 147 -4.50 -9.13 17.84
C GLN A 147 -4.12 -10.23 18.83
N VAL A 148 -4.66 -10.13 20.05
CA VAL A 148 -4.45 -11.11 21.14
C VAL A 148 -5.75 -11.76 21.61
N ASP A 149 -6.88 -11.22 21.19
CA ASP A 149 -8.21 -11.67 21.55
C ASP A 149 -9.17 -11.54 20.36
N SER A 150 -10.38 -12.07 20.52
CA SER A 150 -11.41 -12.11 19.48
C SER A 150 -12.31 -10.86 19.42
N THR A 151 -11.95 -9.74 20.08
CA THR A 151 -12.80 -8.53 20.19
C THR A 151 -13.29 -8.02 18.84
N HIS A 152 -12.48 -8.15 17.80
CA HIS A 152 -12.80 -7.66 16.46
C HIS A 152 -13.29 -8.74 15.49
N MET A 153 -13.49 -9.98 15.93
CA MET A 153 -13.84 -11.12 15.06
C MET A 153 -15.02 -10.81 14.13
N PHE A 154 -16.15 -10.33 14.66
CA PHE A 154 -17.33 -9.99 13.86
C PHE A 154 -17.04 -8.92 12.77
N ASN A 155 -16.19 -7.93 13.08
CA ASN A 155 -15.83 -6.91 12.09
C ASN A 155 -14.93 -7.47 11.00
N LEU A 156 -14.05 -8.40 11.37
CA LEU A 156 -13.09 -9.06 10.49
C LEU A 156 -13.79 -10.05 9.55
N GLU A 157 -14.75 -10.83 10.06
CA GLU A 157 -15.58 -11.72 9.23
C GLU A 157 -16.26 -10.97 8.08
N GLY A 158 -16.80 -9.77 8.36
CA GLY A 158 -17.41 -8.93 7.34
C GLY A 158 -16.46 -8.47 6.22
N LEU A 159 -15.15 -8.74 6.34
CA LEU A 159 -14.14 -8.50 5.30
C LEU A 159 -13.87 -9.73 4.43
N ILE A 160 -14.19 -10.95 4.88
CA ILE A 160 -13.91 -12.20 4.16
C ILE A 160 -14.50 -12.18 2.75
N PRO A 161 -15.80 -11.85 2.52
CA PRO A 161 -16.35 -11.80 1.17
C PRO A 161 -15.64 -10.81 0.24
N LYS A 162 -15.10 -9.71 0.79
CA LYS A 162 -14.35 -8.72 0.01
C LYS A 162 -13.02 -9.29 -0.45
N LEU A 163 -12.31 -9.98 0.45
CA LEU A 163 -11.04 -10.64 0.14
C LEU A 163 -11.22 -11.77 -0.87
N CYS A 164 -12.26 -12.60 -0.70
CA CYS A 164 -12.56 -13.67 -1.65
C CYS A 164 -12.85 -13.12 -3.05
N LYS A 165 -13.65 -12.05 -3.12
CA LYS A 165 -13.91 -11.37 -4.39
C LYS A 165 -12.64 -10.88 -5.08
N ILE A 166 -11.72 -10.26 -4.34
CA ILE A 166 -10.43 -9.81 -4.87
C ILE A 166 -9.58 -11.01 -5.31
N GLY A 167 -9.54 -12.08 -4.51
CA GLY A 167 -8.79 -13.30 -4.83
C GLY A 167 -9.29 -14.01 -6.09
N HIS A 168 -10.60 -13.94 -6.36
CA HIS A 168 -11.20 -14.48 -7.58
C HIS A 168 -10.99 -13.62 -8.83
N GLU A 169 -10.41 -12.43 -8.74
CA GLU A 169 -10.08 -11.65 -9.94
C GLU A 169 -8.91 -12.31 -10.67
N LEU A 170 -9.25 -13.10 -11.71
CA LEU A 170 -8.33 -13.90 -12.53
C LEU A 170 -7.57 -13.07 -13.59
N ARG A 171 -7.13 -11.88 -13.22
CA ARG A 171 -6.22 -11.07 -14.06
C ARG A 171 -4.82 -11.68 -14.10
N GLU A 172 -4.26 -11.85 -15.28
CA GLU A 172 -2.93 -12.47 -15.50
C GLU A 172 -1.79 -11.43 -15.54
N ASP A 173 -2.09 -10.13 -15.52
CA ASP A 173 -1.07 -9.08 -15.47
C ASP A 173 -0.40 -8.97 -14.08
N ASP A 174 0.83 -8.43 -14.04
CA ASP A 174 1.63 -8.29 -12.81
C ASP A 174 0.86 -7.58 -11.68
N GLU A 175 0.03 -6.59 -12.03
CA GLU A 175 -0.78 -5.85 -11.07
C GLU A 175 -1.88 -6.73 -10.47
N GLY A 176 -2.57 -7.49 -11.32
CA GLY A 176 -3.54 -8.51 -10.92
C GLY A 176 -2.93 -9.62 -10.05
N LEU A 177 -1.74 -10.11 -10.40
CA LEU A 177 -1.02 -11.11 -9.59
C LEU A 177 -0.64 -10.56 -8.21
N ARG A 178 -0.13 -9.32 -8.16
CA ARG A 178 0.20 -8.64 -6.90
C ARG A 178 -1.04 -8.46 -6.03
N LEU A 179 -2.16 -8.02 -6.61
CA LEU A 179 -3.43 -7.87 -5.90
C LEU A 179 -3.94 -9.19 -5.33
N ARG A 180 -3.94 -10.26 -6.15
CA ARG A 180 -4.32 -11.61 -5.71
C ARG A 180 -3.42 -12.12 -4.59
N SER A 181 -2.10 -11.95 -4.73
CA SER A 181 -1.14 -12.36 -3.70
C SER A 181 -1.39 -11.66 -2.35
N ALA A 182 -1.70 -10.36 -2.38
CA ALA A 182 -2.03 -9.61 -1.17
C ALA A 182 -3.35 -10.09 -0.54
N ALA A 183 -4.37 -10.36 -1.36
CA ALA A 183 -5.64 -10.91 -0.89
C ALA A 183 -5.47 -12.30 -0.26
N LEU A 184 -4.69 -13.18 -0.91
CA LEU A 184 -4.36 -14.52 -0.36
C LEU A 184 -3.59 -14.42 0.94
N GLN A 185 -2.63 -13.49 1.06
CA GLN A 185 -1.91 -13.26 2.31
C GLN A 185 -2.87 -12.82 3.43
N ALA A 186 -3.81 -11.93 3.13
CA ALA A 186 -4.84 -11.51 4.08
C ALA A 186 -5.79 -12.65 4.46
N LEU A 187 -6.22 -13.48 3.50
CA LEU A 187 -7.04 -14.67 3.76
C LEU A 187 -6.30 -15.69 4.64
N ALA A 188 -5.02 -15.94 4.37
CA ALA A 188 -4.20 -16.83 5.19
C ALA A 188 -4.09 -16.31 6.64
N SER A 189 -3.85 -15.01 6.84
CA SER A 189 -3.86 -14.38 8.17
C SER A 189 -5.23 -14.45 8.84
N MET A 190 -6.32 -14.32 8.08
CA MET A 190 -7.69 -14.47 8.61
C MET A 190 -7.97 -15.91 9.07
N VAL A 191 -7.59 -16.91 8.28
CA VAL A 191 -7.76 -18.33 8.64
C VAL A 191 -6.94 -18.67 9.89
N GLN A 192 -5.70 -18.20 9.97
CA GLN A 192 -4.87 -18.38 11.16
C GLN A 192 -5.54 -17.73 12.39
N TYR A 193 -5.96 -16.46 12.29
CA TYR A 193 -6.60 -15.76 13.40
C TYR A 193 -7.91 -16.42 13.84
N MET A 194 -8.72 -16.91 12.91
CA MET A 194 -9.92 -17.69 13.22
C MET A 194 -9.58 -18.99 13.96
N GLY A 195 -8.55 -19.71 13.49
CA GLY A 195 -8.04 -20.92 14.14
C GLY A 195 -7.56 -20.69 15.57
N ASP A 196 -6.75 -19.65 15.80
CA ASP A 196 -6.22 -19.26 17.12
C ASP A 196 -7.34 -18.97 18.13
N HIS A 197 -8.50 -18.52 17.66
CA HIS A 197 -9.66 -18.17 18.49
C HIS A 197 -10.80 -19.19 18.42
N SER A 198 -10.55 -20.39 17.86
CA SER A 198 -11.56 -21.46 17.72
C SER A 198 -12.86 -20.99 17.05
N HIS A 199 -12.73 -20.12 16.06
CA HIS A 199 -13.81 -19.54 15.30
C HIS A 199 -13.87 -20.13 13.88
N ILE A 200 -15.07 -20.40 13.35
CA ILE A 200 -15.26 -20.87 11.98
C ILE A 200 -16.28 -19.96 11.31
N SER A 201 -15.85 -19.24 10.27
CA SER A 201 -16.72 -18.38 9.45
C SER A 201 -17.58 -19.23 8.50
N MET A 202 -18.79 -18.75 8.20
CA MET A 202 -19.69 -19.38 7.24
C MET A 202 -19.14 -19.31 5.80
N GLU A 203 -18.23 -18.38 5.53
CA GLU A 203 -17.59 -18.16 4.25
C GLU A 203 -16.30 -18.98 4.06
N LEU A 204 -15.98 -19.90 4.99
CA LEU A 204 -14.76 -20.71 4.90
C LEU A 204 -14.66 -21.51 3.58
N ASP A 205 -15.78 -22.03 3.09
CA ASP A 205 -15.81 -22.77 1.82
C ASP A 205 -15.40 -21.88 0.63
N GLU A 206 -15.83 -20.62 0.63
CA GLU A 206 -15.43 -19.63 -0.38
C GLU A 206 -13.93 -19.32 -0.27
N VAL A 207 -13.41 -19.17 0.96
CA VAL A 207 -11.96 -18.98 1.18
C VAL A 207 -11.16 -20.15 0.60
N VAL A 208 -11.60 -21.39 0.83
CA VAL A 208 -10.95 -22.59 0.29
C VAL A 208 -11.04 -22.61 -1.24
N SER A 209 -12.20 -22.28 -1.81
CA SER A 209 -12.40 -22.17 -3.26
C SER A 209 -11.42 -21.17 -3.91
N VAL A 210 -11.25 -19.99 -3.31
CA VAL A 210 -10.28 -18.97 -3.76
C VAL A 210 -8.86 -19.55 -3.73
N ILE A 211 -8.45 -20.16 -2.62
CA ILE A 211 -7.09 -20.69 -2.46
C ILE A 211 -6.80 -21.77 -3.53
N ILE A 212 -7.74 -22.70 -3.75
CA ILE A 212 -7.60 -23.77 -4.75
C ILE A 212 -7.51 -23.18 -6.16
N SER A 213 -8.42 -22.28 -6.53
CA SER A 213 -8.42 -21.66 -7.86
C SER A 213 -7.13 -20.89 -8.15
N CYS A 214 -6.55 -20.25 -7.13
CA CYS A 214 -5.27 -19.56 -7.25
C CYS A 214 -4.10 -20.53 -7.46
N TYR A 215 -4.14 -21.71 -6.83
CA TYR A 215 -3.12 -22.74 -7.01
C TYR A 215 -3.16 -23.33 -8.43
N GLU A 216 -4.34 -23.62 -8.96
CA GLU A 216 -4.54 -24.11 -10.33
C GLU A 216 -4.09 -23.08 -11.39
N ALA A 217 -4.39 -21.79 -11.17
CA ALA A 217 -3.94 -20.71 -12.03
C ALA A 217 -2.40 -20.61 -12.07
N ASN A 218 -1.73 -20.75 -10.93
CA ASN A 218 -0.26 -20.73 -10.88
C ASN A 218 0.37 -21.96 -11.55
N GLN A 219 -0.26 -23.13 -11.44
CA GLN A 219 0.20 -24.32 -12.16
C GLN A 219 0.08 -24.14 -13.68
N THR A 220 -1.04 -23.61 -14.16
CA THR A 220 -1.24 -23.36 -15.60
C THR A 220 -0.30 -22.30 -16.15
N LEU A 221 0.01 -21.25 -15.40
CA LEU A 221 1.06 -20.27 -15.77
C LEU A 221 2.43 -20.93 -15.86
N SER A 222 2.82 -21.74 -14.87
CA SER A 222 4.10 -22.47 -14.90
C SER A 222 4.19 -23.41 -16.10
N ILE A 223 3.10 -24.09 -16.46
CA ILE A 223 3.05 -24.95 -17.65
C ILE A 223 3.17 -24.13 -18.93
N LYS A 224 2.44 -23.01 -19.05
CA LYS A 224 2.55 -22.09 -20.21
C LYS A 224 3.96 -21.54 -20.38
N GLU A 225 4.65 -21.21 -19.29
CA GLU A 225 6.05 -20.77 -19.32
C GLU A 225 6.97 -21.89 -19.82
N VAL A 226 6.83 -23.12 -19.30
CA VAL A 226 7.59 -24.28 -19.75
C VAL A 226 7.36 -24.57 -21.24
N VAL A 227 6.11 -24.48 -21.71
CA VAL A 227 5.78 -24.66 -23.15
C VAL A 227 6.37 -23.55 -24.01
N ARG A 228 6.34 -22.28 -23.56
CA ARG A 228 7.02 -21.19 -24.29
C ARG A 228 8.52 -21.40 -24.41
N PHE A 229 9.18 -21.92 -23.36
CA PHE A 229 10.60 -22.26 -23.45
C PHE A 229 10.86 -23.43 -24.42
N GLN A 230 9.92 -24.35 -24.60
CA GLN A 230 10.02 -25.43 -25.58
C GLN A 230 9.81 -24.93 -27.02
N ASP A 231 8.86 -24.02 -27.25
CA ASP A 231 8.60 -23.44 -28.58
C ASP A 231 9.75 -22.54 -29.07
N ASP A 232 10.42 -21.80 -28.17
CA ASP A 232 11.60 -20.98 -28.50
C ASP A 232 12.83 -21.85 -28.84
N ASP A 233 13.01 -23.00 -28.18
CA ASP A 233 14.08 -23.97 -28.52
C ASP A 233 13.80 -24.67 -29.86
N ASP A 234 12.55 -24.99 -30.19
CA ASP A 234 12.18 -25.61 -31.48
C ASP A 234 12.31 -24.65 -32.67
N LEU A 235 12.16 -23.33 -32.45
CA LEU A 235 12.45 -22.29 -33.45
C LEU A 235 13.96 -22.13 -33.72
N VAL A 236 14.81 -22.35 -32.70
CA VAL A 236 16.28 -22.33 -32.86
C VAL A 236 16.80 -23.60 -33.53
N ILE A 237 16.16 -24.75 -33.31
CA ILE A 237 16.57 -26.03 -33.91
C ILE A 237 16.11 -26.17 -35.37
N ASN A 238 14.97 -25.58 -35.76
CA ASN A 238 14.47 -25.66 -37.14
C ASN A 238 15.04 -24.59 -38.11
N GLY A 239 15.90 -23.69 -37.64
CA GLY A 239 16.49 -22.60 -38.44
C GLY A 239 17.83 -22.91 -39.13
N ASN A 240 18.50 -24.02 -38.81
CA ASN A 240 19.84 -24.31 -39.32
C ASN A 240 19.90 -25.58 -40.18
N LEU A 241 19.43 -25.46 -41.41
CA LEU A 241 19.87 -26.35 -42.49
C LEU A 241 20.13 -25.55 -43.77
N ALA A 242 21.21 -24.76 -43.76
CA ALA A 242 21.84 -24.27 -44.98
C ALA A 242 23.20 -24.94 -45.14
N VAL A 243 23.17 -25.99 -45.97
CA VAL A 243 24.27 -26.78 -46.50
C VAL A 243 25.44 -25.90 -46.95
N LEU A 244 26.63 -26.20 -46.43
CA LEU A 244 27.90 -25.77 -47.04
C LEU A 244 28.10 -26.54 -48.37
N PRO A 245 28.31 -25.88 -49.52
CA PRO A 245 28.86 -26.56 -50.67
C PRO A 245 30.39 -26.50 -50.60
N VAL A 246 31.00 -27.68 -50.44
CA VAL A 246 32.39 -27.92 -50.86
C VAL A 246 32.35 -28.21 -52.36
N SER A 247 33.04 -27.41 -53.17
CA SER A 247 33.62 -27.85 -54.44
C SER A 247 34.81 -26.96 -54.79
N GLY A 248 35.98 -27.58 -54.89
CA GLY A 248 37.18 -26.95 -55.42
C GLY A 248 37.29 -27.15 -56.93
N GLN A 249 37.98 -26.24 -57.62
CA GLN A 249 39.25 -26.52 -58.31
C GLN A 249 39.77 -25.31 -59.10
N ASN A 250 41.08 -25.09 -58.92
CA ASN A 250 42.08 -24.66 -59.88
C ASN A 250 41.99 -23.28 -60.55
N SER A 251 43.04 -22.47 -60.33
CA SER A 251 44.00 -22.09 -61.39
C SER A 251 45.22 -21.39 -60.81
N ALA A 252 46.39 -21.90 -61.16
CA ALA A 252 47.68 -21.27 -60.92
C ALA A 252 47.87 -20.03 -61.81
N LYS A 253 48.51 -18.98 -61.29
CA LYS A 253 49.46 -18.18 -62.09
C LYS A 253 50.46 -17.42 -61.21
N VAL A 254 51.71 -17.65 -61.58
CA VAL A 254 52.97 -17.05 -61.14
C VAL A 254 53.08 -15.58 -61.59
N ALA A 255 53.78 -14.77 -60.78
CA ALA A 255 54.57 -13.55 -61.07
C ALA A 255 54.32 -12.51 -59.95
N SER A 256 55.25 -11.71 -59.43
CA SER A 256 56.70 -11.55 -59.54
C SER A 256 57.06 -10.37 -58.62
N ASP A 257 58.23 -10.44 -57.98
CA ASP A 257 59.14 -9.34 -57.59
C ASP A 257 58.65 -8.07 -56.88
N THR A 258 59.15 -7.94 -55.65
CA THR A 258 60.01 -6.86 -55.14
C THR A 258 59.89 -5.46 -55.75
N MET A 259 59.43 -4.51 -54.92
CA MET A 259 60.16 -3.27 -54.60
C MET A 259 59.81 -2.82 -53.19
#